data_AF-A0A3B9ZIT0-F1
#
_entry.id   AF-A0A3B9ZIT0-F1
#
_cell.length_a   1.000
_cell.length_b   1.000
_cell.length_c   1.000
_cell.angle_alpha   90.00
_cell.angle_beta   90.00
_cell.angle_gamma   90.00
#
_symmetry.space_group_name_H-M   'P 1'
#
loop_
_entity.id
_entity.type
_entity.pdbx_description
1 polymer ?
#
loop_
_entity_poly.entity_id
_entity_poly.type
_entity_poly.pdbx_seq_one_letter_code
_entity_poly.pdbx_strand_id
1 'polypeptide(L)'
;LYENGKLTFSTEDSESIEEWTHMLLLSHPEPRKILLIGGGASGVISEILKHPVESLDYLEPDKKLIEAVLKYIPQGASYGLTDKKVTIYNQDARVFTKTTSKKYDLVILNLGGPSSLQLNRFYTQEFFEKIKNILNQEGRFCFSFESKEDILTGQFLKYNSCLYKSAQSVFPYLQLIPGERLTLIGSSENIPAINPEELAERFREKNILTQYFTPYHIKAKLFRQEYIQKSLEENLNRNGVNHVSDRLPEAADRHPRRLISNGVNRDYHPLGFFGYLALRGKQGWLNFNRIWEFAGKIKPIYWIAAMLILGFILRKNIVNLSVFSSGFYGISLEIIISLLFQINLGFLYYRLGMIVANFMLGLSLGGILFICLQKTKLSWKRALFLSEIALGIISLLTAFILKDNQFAYFLLTL
;
A
#
# COMPACT_ATOMS: atom_id res chain seq x y z
N LEU A 1 -10.21 18.73 -5.64
CA LEU A 1 -9.85 17.79 -6.72
C LEU A 1 -10.38 16.39 -6.36
N TYR A 2 -11.13 15.78 -7.28
CA TYR A 2 -11.55 14.39 -7.17
C TYR A 2 -10.79 13.53 -8.17
N GLU A 3 -10.30 12.39 -7.71
CA GLU A 3 -9.66 11.38 -8.54
C GLU A 3 -10.39 10.06 -8.32
N ASN A 4 -10.83 9.41 -9.41
CA ASN A 4 -11.55 8.13 -9.36
C ASN A 4 -12.79 8.15 -8.42
N GLY A 5 -13.50 9.28 -8.38
CA GLY A 5 -14.68 9.46 -7.53
C GLY A 5 -14.39 9.68 -6.04
N LYS A 6 -13.11 9.76 -5.64
CA LYS A 6 -12.69 10.05 -4.27
C LYS A 6 -12.11 11.45 -4.18
N LEU A 7 -12.41 12.17 -3.10
CA LEU A 7 -11.77 13.45 -2.81
C LEU A 7 -10.27 13.20 -2.57
N THR A 8 -9.42 13.83 -3.39
CA THR A 8 -7.96 13.76 -3.23
C THR A 8 -7.47 14.89 -2.32
N PHE A 9 -7.89 16.12 -2.60
CA PHE A 9 -7.65 17.28 -1.74
C PHE A 9 -8.63 18.43 -2.04
N SER A 10 -8.75 19.37 -1.11
CA SER A 10 -9.49 20.63 -1.29
C SER A 10 -8.54 21.81 -1.06
N THR A 11 -8.70 22.89 -1.82
CA THR A 11 -7.97 24.15 -1.57
C THR A 11 -8.45 24.87 -0.31
N GLU A 12 -9.59 24.47 0.24
CA GLU A 12 -10.17 25.03 1.47
C GLU A 12 -9.70 24.31 2.74
N ASP A 13 -8.98 23.18 2.61
CA ASP A 13 -8.49 22.37 3.74
C ASP A 13 -7.11 22.84 4.22
N SER A 14 -6.89 24.15 4.25
CA SER A 14 -5.59 24.76 4.61
C SER A 14 -5.19 24.47 6.05
N GLU A 15 -6.15 24.42 6.98
CA GLU A 15 -5.90 24.13 8.39
C GLU A 15 -5.26 22.75 8.60
N SER A 16 -5.84 21.70 8.02
CA SER A 16 -5.31 20.34 8.12
C SER A 16 -3.93 20.21 7.46
N ILE A 17 -3.71 20.93 6.35
CA ILE A 17 -2.43 20.92 5.63
C ILE A 17 -1.34 21.64 6.43
N GLU A 18 -1.62 22.82 6.98
CA GLU A 18 -0.70 23.54 7.86
C GLU A 18 -0.35 22.68 9.07
N GLU A 19 -1.35 22.19 9.80
CA GLU A 19 -1.14 21.39 11.00
C GLU A 19 -0.29 20.16 10.70
N TRP A 20 -0.67 19.36 9.71
CA TRP A 20 0.06 18.14 9.39
C TRP A 20 1.48 18.43 8.91
N THR A 21 1.67 19.39 8.01
CA THR A 21 2.98 19.70 7.43
C THR A 21 3.93 20.24 8.48
N HIS A 22 3.51 21.22 9.29
CA HIS A 22 4.37 21.80 10.30
C HIS A 22 4.69 20.80 11.41
N MET A 23 3.73 19.96 11.85
CA MET A 23 4.02 18.90 12.82
C MET A 23 5.10 17.94 12.35
N LEU A 24 5.09 17.56 11.07
CA LEU A 24 6.14 16.71 10.49
C LEU A 24 7.50 17.41 10.47
N LEU A 25 7.55 18.63 9.95
CA LEU A 25 8.82 19.34 9.75
C LEU A 25 9.44 19.82 11.07
N LEU A 26 8.63 20.17 12.07
CA LEU A 26 9.10 20.56 13.40
C LEU A 26 9.63 19.37 14.20
N SER A 27 9.22 18.14 13.87
CA SER A 27 9.76 16.95 14.52
C SER A 27 11.28 16.88 14.29
N HIS A 28 11.74 17.19 13.07
CA HIS A 28 13.15 17.26 12.72
C HIS A 28 13.75 18.63 13.10
N PRO A 29 14.93 18.69 13.72
CA PRO A 29 15.54 19.98 14.09
C PRO A 29 15.76 20.86 12.85
N GLU A 30 16.38 20.30 11.82
CA GLU A 30 16.73 21.05 10.60
C GLU A 30 16.59 20.22 9.30
N PRO A 31 15.36 20.02 8.78
CA PRO A 31 15.15 19.22 7.57
C PRO A 31 15.52 20.02 6.30
N ARG A 32 16.74 19.85 5.77
CA ARG A 32 17.23 20.62 4.61
C ARG A 32 16.91 19.94 3.28
N LYS A 33 17.10 18.62 3.20
CA LYS A 33 16.85 17.82 1.99
C LYS A 33 15.63 16.92 2.19
N ILE A 34 14.55 17.24 1.48
CA ILE A 34 13.26 16.58 1.67
C ILE A 34 12.86 15.80 0.41
N LEU A 35 12.35 14.58 0.60
CA LEU A 35 11.66 13.82 -0.44
C LEU A 35 10.18 13.73 -0.09
N LEU A 36 9.30 14.29 -0.93
CA LEU A 36 7.86 14.15 -0.80
C LEU A 36 7.34 13.13 -1.83
N ILE A 37 6.66 12.10 -1.34
CA ILE A 37 6.05 11.05 -2.16
C ILE A 37 4.53 11.25 -2.18
N GLY A 38 4.02 11.72 -3.32
CA GLY A 38 2.61 12.03 -3.52
C GLY A 38 2.11 13.22 -2.71
N GLY A 39 0.87 13.64 -2.97
CA GLY A 39 0.16 14.66 -2.18
C GLY A 39 0.78 16.07 -2.18
N GLY A 40 1.76 16.36 -3.04
CA GLY A 40 2.36 17.68 -3.13
C GLY A 40 1.43 18.72 -3.74
N ALA A 41 0.59 18.29 -4.68
CA ALA A 41 -0.43 19.11 -5.33
C ALA A 41 -1.52 19.68 -4.39
N SER A 42 -1.63 19.17 -3.15
CA SER A 42 -2.66 19.63 -2.22
C SER A 42 -2.36 20.97 -1.55
N GLY A 43 -1.15 21.51 -1.70
CA GLY A 43 -0.67 22.70 -0.99
C GLY A 43 0.43 22.40 0.05
N VAL A 44 0.70 21.12 0.32
CA VAL A 44 1.77 20.67 1.24
C VAL A 44 3.13 21.24 0.86
N ILE A 45 3.44 21.34 -0.44
CA ILE A 45 4.72 21.90 -0.89
C ILE A 45 4.89 23.35 -0.45
N SER A 46 3.83 24.16 -0.59
CA SER A 46 3.86 25.57 -0.17
C SER A 46 4.14 25.69 1.33
N GLU A 47 3.55 24.83 2.15
CA GLU A 47 3.80 24.78 3.60
C GLU A 47 5.21 24.27 3.96
N ILE A 48 5.73 23.28 3.22
CA ILE A 48 7.11 22.82 3.37
C ILE A 48 8.11 23.95 3.11
N LEU A 49 7.88 24.76 2.06
CA LEU A 49 8.78 25.84 1.66
C LEU A 49 8.83 27.02 2.64
N LYS A 50 7.92 27.09 3.63
CA LYS A 50 8.00 28.05 4.74
C LYS A 50 9.10 27.70 5.75
N HIS A 51 9.67 26.50 5.68
CA HIS A 51 10.81 26.06 6.48
C HIS A 51 12.13 26.29 5.73
N PRO A 52 13.30 26.28 6.42
CA PRO A 52 14.61 26.46 5.81
C PRO A 52 15.07 25.23 4.98
N VAL A 53 14.29 24.90 3.95
CA VAL A 53 14.56 23.80 3.01
C VAL A 53 15.58 24.24 1.97
N GLU A 54 16.58 23.39 1.72
CA GLU A 54 17.59 23.54 0.67
C GLU A 54 17.06 23.00 -0.67
N SER A 55 16.50 21.79 -0.64
CA SER A 55 15.93 21.12 -1.82
C SER A 55 14.77 20.22 -1.45
N LEU A 56 13.72 20.24 -2.28
CA LEU A 56 12.56 19.36 -2.18
C LEU A 56 12.39 18.56 -3.48
N ASP A 57 12.58 17.26 -3.41
CA ASP A 57 12.23 16.36 -4.50
C ASP A 57 10.77 15.91 -4.32
N TYR A 58 9.92 16.11 -5.32
CA TYR A 58 8.51 15.69 -5.31
C TYR A 58 8.28 14.58 -6.34
N LEU A 59 7.83 13.42 -5.88
CA LEU A 59 7.46 12.28 -6.73
C LEU A 59 5.96 12.24 -6.99
N GLU A 60 5.59 12.42 -8.25
CA GLU A 60 4.20 12.34 -8.72
C GLU A 60 4.14 11.62 -10.08
N PRO A 61 3.79 10.32 -10.13
CA PRO A 61 3.76 9.57 -11.38
C PRO A 61 2.76 10.15 -12.41
N ASP A 62 1.68 10.81 -12.00
CA ASP A 62 0.72 11.39 -12.94
C ASP A 62 1.13 12.81 -13.36
N LYS A 63 1.77 12.92 -14.52
CA LYS A 63 2.11 14.22 -15.12
C LYS A 63 0.87 15.09 -15.40
N LYS A 64 -0.26 14.48 -15.79
CA LYS A 64 -1.48 15.23 -16.11
C LYS A 64 -2.09 15.85 -14.86
N LEU A 65 -1.91 15.23 -13.70
CA LEU A 65 -2.30 15.82 -12.42
C LEU A 65 -1.56 17.15 -12.20
N ILE A 66 -0.24 17.16 -12.37
CA ILE A 66 0.57 18.38 -12.22
C ILE A 66 0.15 19.46 -13.23
N GLU A 67 -0.02 19.09 -14.50
CA GLU A 67 -0.48 20.00 -15.55
C GLU A 67 -1.87 20.59 -15.23
N ALA A 68 -2.79 19.77 -14.71
CA ALA A 68 -4.12 20.22 -14.30
C ALA A 68 -4.06 21.16 -13.08
N VAL A 69 -3.22 20.86 -12.10
CA VAL A 69 -3.04 21.71 -10.91
C VAL A 69 -2.49 23.07 -11.31
N LEU A 70 -1.43 23.12 -12.11
CA LEU A 70 -0.85 24.37 -12.59
C LEU A 70 -1.82 25.19 -13.45
N LYS A 71 -2.72 24.52 -14.18
CA LYS A 71 -3.69 25.19 -15.06
C LYS A 71 -4.93 25.72 -14.32
N TYR A 72 -5.46 24.95 -13.37
CA TYR A 72 -6.80 25.21 -12.81
C TYR A 72 -6.79 25.63 -11.33
N ILE A 73 -5.72 25.39 -10.58
CA ILE A 73 -5.63 25.77 -9.17
C ILE A 73 -5.02 27.17 -9.05
N PRO A 74 -5.64 28.08 -8.26
CA PRO A 74 -5.12 29.43 -8.06
C PRO A 74 -3.65 29.42 -7.68
N GLN A 75 -2.88 30.37 -8.22
CA GLN A 75 -1.43 30.43 -8.03
C GLN A 75 -1.01 30.39 -6.56
N GLY A 76 -1.77 30.98 -5.63
CA GLY A 76 -1.46 30.91 -4.20
C GLY A 76 -1.41 29.47 -3.64
N ALA A 77 -2.26 28.57 -4.14
CA ALA A 77 -2.33 27.18 -3.70
C ALA A 77 -1.39 26.26 -4.52
N SER A 78 -1.02 26.64 -5.74
CA SER A 78 -0.10 25.89 -6.62
C SER A 78 1.34 26.42 -6.64
N TYR A 79 1.62 27.54 -5.96
CA TYR A 79 2.90 28.28 -5.99
C TYR A 79 4.12 27.40 -5.75
N GLY A 80 4.01 26.49 -4.77
CA GLY A 80 5.10 25.60 -4.40
C GLY A 80 5.60 24.72 -5.55
N LEU A 81 4.77 24.39 -6.54
CA LEU A 81 5.18 23.54 -7.68
C LEU A 81 6.15 24.22 -8.64
N THR A 82 6.22 25.55 -8.64
CA THR A 82 7.11 26.33 -9.54
C THR A 82 8.34 26.91 -8.84
N ASP A 83 8.51 26.64 -7.54
CA ASP A 83 9.65 27.14 -6.79
C ASP A 83 10.95 26.46 -7.24
N LYS A 84 12.04 27.24 -7.36
CA LYS A 84 13.36 26.76 -7.80
C LYS A 84 13.96 25.67 -6.92
N LYS A 85 13.52 25.54 -5.67
CA LYS A 85 13.96 24.48 -4.73
C LYS A 85 13.26 23.16 -4.99
N VAL A 86 12.19 23.14 -5.79
CA VAL A 86 11.33 21.98 -6.02
C VAL A 86 11.69 21.32 -7.34
N THR A 87 12.05 20.04 -7.26
CA THR A 87 12.26 19.20 -8.45
C THR A 87 11.18 18.15 -8.53
N ILE A 88 10.36 18.22 -9.57
CA ILE A 88 9.25 17.27 -9.80
C ILE A 88 9.75 16.09 -10.63
N TYR A 89 9.49 14.89 -10.15
CA TYR A 89 9.81 13.64 -10.82
C TYR A 89 8.53 12.87 -11.15
N ASN A 90 8.23 12.74 -12.45
CA ASN A 90 7.09 11.94 -12.93
C ASN A 90 7.41 10.45 -13.01
N GLN A 91 7.67 9.83 -11.86
CA GLN A 91 8.04 8.42 -11.76
C GLN A 91 7.53 7.78 -10.46
N ASP A 92 7.47 6.45 -10.46
CA ASP A 92 7.09 5.65 -9.29
C ASP A 92 8.15 5.71 -8.19
N ALA A 93 7.71 5.88 -6.94
CA ALA A 93 8.64 6.04 -5.81
C ALA A 93 9.47 4.78 -5.52
N ARG A 94 8.96 3.55 -5.77
CA ARG A 94 9.75 2.31 -5.59
C ARG A 94 10.83 2.17 -6.67
N VAL A 95 10.61 2.74 -7.86
CA VAL A 95 11.63 2.85 -8.91
C VAL A 95 12.68 3.87 -8.50
N PHE A 96 12.25 5.09 -8.12
CA PHE A 96 13.16 6.17 -7.73
C PHE A 96 14.10 5.77 -6.57
N THR A 97 13.52 5.21 -5.50
CA THR A 97 14.27 4.74 -4.31
C THR A 97 15.27 3.63 -4.62
N LYS A 98 15.12 2.92 -5.75
CA LYS A 98 16.08 1.90 -6.20
C LYS A 98 17.24 2.50 -6.99
N THR A 99 17.00 3.59 -7.71
CA THR A 99 17.97 4.14 -8.68
C THR A 99 18.67 5.40 -8.19
N THR A 100 18.12 6.10 -7.20
CA THR A 100 18.69 7.34 -6.68
C THR A 100 19.93 7.08 -5.83
N SER A 101 20.93 7.95 -5.96
CA SER A 101 22.08 8.06 -5.06
C SER A 101 21.92 9.18 -4.01
N LYS A 102 20.83 9.96 -4.10
CA LYS A 102 20.56 11.07 -3.18
C LYS A 102 20.22 10.54 -1.78
N LYS A 103 20.52 11.37 -0.78
CA LYS A 103 20.16 11.15 0.62
C LYS A 103 19.31 12.30 1.15
N TYR A 104 18.38 11.98 2.06
CA TYR A 104 17.38 12.91 2.57
C TYR A 104 17.36 12.96 4.10
N ASP A 105 17.12 14.15 4.65
CA ASP A 105 16.90 14.39 6.07
C ASP A 105 15.45 14.02 6.45
N LEU A 106 14.52 14.20 5.52
CA LEU A 106 13.11 13.90 5.73
C LEU A 106 12.50 13.28 4.48
N VAL A 107 11.93 12.10 4.62
CA VAL A 107 11.14 11.45 3.57
C VAL A 107 9.69 11.40 4.03
N ILE A 108 8.78 12.01 3.28
CA ILE A 108 7.36 12.12 3.61
C ILE A 108 6.55 11.29 2.61
N LEU A 109 5.80 10.30 3.09
CA LEU A 109 4.85 9.53 2.31
C LEU A 109 3.44 10.06 2.53
N ASN A 110 2.89 10.77 1.53
CA ASN A 110 1.54 11.33 1.56
C ASN A 110 0.59 10.63 0.59
N LEU A 111 0.46 9.31 0.70
CA LEU A 111 -0.39 8.49 -0.16
C LEU A 111 -1.68 7.97 0.52
N GLY A 112 -2.01 8.50 1.69
CA GLY A 112 -3.19 8.05 2.44
C GLY A 112 -2.87 6.83 3.29
N GLY A 113 -3.49 5.68 3.00
CA GLY A 113 -3.18 4.40 3.65
C GLY A 113 -3.21 3.27 2.63
N PRO A 114 -2.85 2.03 3.01
CA PRO A 114 -2.92 0.83 2.16
C PRO A 114 -4.36 0.44 1.77
N SER A 115 -5.08 1.32 1.09
CA SER A 115 -6.49 1.13 0.70
C SER A 115 -6.68 0.29 -0.57
N SER A 116 -5.59 0.03 -1.29
CA SER A 116 -5.50 -0.87 -2.43
C SER A 116 -4.16 -1.62 -2.38
N LEU A 117 -3.99 -2.68 -3.17
CA LEU A 117 -2.68 -3.36 -3.28
C LEU A 117 -1.61 -2.45 -3.89
N GLN A 118 -2.00 -1.56 -4.81
CA GLN A 118 -1.13 -0.52 -5.35
C GLN A 118 -0.61 0.41 -4.26
N LEU A 119 -1.44 0.83 -3.31
CA LEU A 119 -0.99 1.69 -2.22
C LEU A 119 -0.25 0.89 -1.17
N ASN A 120 -0.66 -0.35 -0.92
CA ASN A 120 -0.07 -1.21 0.10
C ASN A 120 1.43 -1.41 -0.08
N ARG A 121 1.94 -1.50 -1.31
CA ARG A 121 3.38 -1.64 -1.60
C ARG A 121 4.27 -0.51 -1.07
N PHE A 122 3.69 0.60 -0.60
CA PHE A 122 4.40 1.70 0.07
C PHE A 122 4.34 1.62 1.61
N TYR A 123 3.67 0.60 2.16
CA TYR A 123 3.52 0.36 3.60
C TYR A 123 4.12 -0.99 4.01
N THR A 124 5.01 -1.55 3.20
CA THR A 124 5.65 -2.85 3.41
C THR A 124 7.03 -2.69 4.01
N GLN A 125 7.48 -3.72 4.74
CA GLN A 125 8.85 -3.80 5.23
C GLN A 125 9.87 -3.58 4.10
N GLU A 126 9.65 -4.21 2.94
CA GLU A 126 10.56 -4.11 1.79
C GLU A 126 10.66 -2.68 1.24
N PHE A 127 9.57 -1.89 1.30
CA PHE A 127 9.63 -0.48 0.93
C PHE A 127 10.30 0.37 2.01
N PHE A 128 10.00 0.13 3.28
CA PHE A 128 10.62 0.86 4.39
C PHE A 128 12.15 0.65 4.41
N GLU A 129 12.64 -0.55 4.09
CA GLU A 129 14.08 -0.83 3.94
C GLU A 129 14.71 0.01 2.81
N LYS A 130 14.02 0.15 1.67
CA LYS A 130 14.47 1.04 0.58
C LYS A 130 14.53 2.50 1.03
N ILE A 131 13.55 2.95 1.81
CA ILE A 131 13.55 4.31 2.35
C ILE A 131 14.71 4.52 3.32
N LYS A 132 14.92 3.58 4.25
CA LYS A 132 16.05 3.61 5.18
C LYS A 132 17.39 3.77 4.45
N ASN A 133 17.56 3.11 3.30
CA ASN A 133 18.77 3.20 2.49
C ASN A 133 18.99 4.57 1.83
N ILE A 134 17.99 5.44 1.73
CA ILE A 134 18.12 6.80 1.18
C ILE A 134 18.02 7.89 2.24
N LEU A 135 17.93 7.54 3.53
CA LEU A 135 18.00 8.50 4.61
C LEU A 135 19.45 8.87 4.93
N ASN A 136 19.64 10.11 5.38
CA ASN A 136 20.80 10.54 6.14
C ASN A 136 20.81 9.88 7.54
N GLN A 137 21.90 10.00 8.28
CA GLN A 137 22.06 9.35 9.58
C GLN A 137 20.94 9.71 10.57
N GLU A 138 20.66 11.00 10.75
CA GLU A 138 19.53 11.49 11.56
C GLU A 138 18.22 11.64 10.77
N GLY A 139 18.20 11.08 9.55
CA GLY A 139 17.08 11.20 8.64
C GLY A 139 15.83 10.48 9.16
N ARG A 140 14.67 11.08 8.87
CA ARG A 140 13.37 10.58 9.34
C ARG A 140 12.47 10.19 8.20
N PHE A 141 11.79 9.06 8.35
CA PHE A 141 10.71 8.64 7.47
C PHE A 141 9.36 8.89 8.13
N CYS A 142 8.57 9.75 7.52
CA CYS A 142 7.25 10.14 7.99
C CYS A 142 6.18 9.56 7.06
N PHE A 143 5.20 8.87 7.61
CA PHE A 143 4.04 8.43 6.86
C PHE A 143 2.81 8.40 7.76
N SER A 144 1.65 8.68 7.16
CA SER A 144 0.37 8.63 7.88
C SER A 144 -0.53 7.57 7.29
N PHE A 145 -1.54 7.15 8.04
CA PHE A 145 -2.61 6.27 7.59
C PHE A 145 -3.88 6.50 8.41
N GLU A 146 -5.03 6.10 7.86
CA GLU A 146 -6.35 6.26 8.49
C GLU A 146 -6.36 5.65 9.90
N SER A 147 -6.87 6.40 10.87
CA SER A 147 -6.91 6.00 12.28
C SER A 147 -8.12 6.66 12.97
N LYS A 148 -8.28 6.39 14.27
CA LYS A 148 -9.17 7.14 15.16
C LYS A 148 -8.52 7.24 16.53
N GLU A 149 -8.09 8.45 16.89
CA GLU A 149 -7.48 8.71 18.21
C GLU A 149 -8.46 8.51 19.38
N ASP A 150 -9.77 8.64 19.12
CA ASP A 150 -10.84 8.40 20.08
C ASP A 150 -11.18 6.93 20.28
N ILE A 151 -11.00 6.11 19.25
CA ILE A 151 -11.48 4.73 19.24
C ILE A 151 -10.39 3.83 18.68
N LEU A 152 -9.31 3.68 19.46
CA LEU A 152 -8.22 2.75 19.15
C LEU A 152 -8.51 1.35 19.70
N THR A 153 -9.59 0.74 19.22
CA THR A 153 -9.99 -0.62 19.63
C THR A 153 -10.37 -1.49 18.42
N GLY A 154 -10.53 -2.79 18.66
CA GLY A 154 -11.08 -3.71 17.65
C GLY A 154 -10.22 -3.81 16.39
N GLN A 155 -10.77 -3.40 15.24
CA GLN A 155 -10.07 -3.47 13.95
C GLN A 155 -9.09 -2.31 13.74
N PHE A 156 -9.37 -1.11 14.27
CA PHE A 156 -8.45 0.03 14.21
C PHE A 156 -7.16 -0.30 14.94
N LEU A 157 -7.26 -0.87 16.15
CA LEU A 157 -6.09 -1.29 16.91
C LEU A 157 -5.24 -2.30 16.12
N LYS A 158 -5.86 -3.33 15.52
CA LYS A 158 -5.12 -4.35 14.75
C LYS A 158 -4.45 -3.78 13.50
N TYR A 159 -5.18 -2.95 12.76
CA TYR A 159 -4.67 -2.31 11.55
C TYR A 159 -3.50 -1.37 11.88
N ASN A 160 -3.65 -0.54 12.91
CA ASN A 160 -2.57 0.34 13.36
C ASN A 160 -1.37 -0.44 13.91
N SER A 161 -1.60 -1.49 14.71
CA SER A 161 -0.52 -2.37 15.19
C SER A 161 0.26 -3.04 14.06
N CYS A 162 -0.42 -3.45 12.98
CA CYS A 162 0.23 -4.03 11.80
C CYS A 162 1.23 -3.05 11.18
N LEU A 163 0.78 -1.81 10.92
CA LEU A 163 1.61 -0.77 10.29
C LEU A 163 2.72 -0.28 11.23
N TYR A 164 2.41 -0.15 12.52
CA TYR A 164 3.39 0.16 13.56
C TYR A 164 4.49 -0.89 13.63
N LYS A 165 4.12 -2.19 13.72
CA LYS A 165 5.07 -3.30 13.74
C LYS A 165 5.90 -3.37 12.46
N SER A 166 5.29 -3.08 11.32
CA SER A 166 5.99 -3.08 10.02
C SER A 166 7.03 -1.97 9.94
N ALA A 167 6.75 -0.79 10.50
CA ALA A 167 7.76 0.26 10.63
C ALA A 167 8.84 -0.11 11.64
N GLN A 168 8.44 -0.71 12.77
CA GLN A 168 9.34 -1.11 13.86
C GLN A 168 10.34 -2.18 13.42
N SER A 169 9.99 -3.04 12.46
CA SER A 169 10.92 -4.04 11.93
C SER A 169 12.08 -3.45 11.12
N VAL A 170 12.00 -2.17 10.72
CA VAL A 170 13.03 -1.47 9.94
C VAL A 170 13.67 -0.32 10.71
N PHE A 171 12.84 0.45 11.43
CA PHE A 171 13.22 1.62 12.20
C PHE A 171 13.17 1.29 13.71
N PRO A 172 14.31 1.20 14.40
CA PRO A 172 14.35 0.89 15.83
C PRO A 172 13.71 1.98 16.69
N TYR A 173 13.73 3.24 16.24
CA TYR A 173 13.14 4.37 16.93
C TYR A 173 11.93 4.87 16.17
N LEU A 174 10.75 4.75 16.81
CA LEU A 174 9.48 5.23 16.28
C LEU A 174 8.91 6.30 17.19
N GLN A 175 8.39 7.35 16.57
CA GLN A 175 7.55 8.35 17.20
C GLN A 175 6.20 8.38 16.51
N LEU A 176 5.19 8.91 17.18
CA LEU A 176 3.87 9.03 16.61
C LEU A 176 3.24 10.38 16.90
N ILE A 177 2.48 10.87 15.93
CA ILE A 177 1.62 12.04 16.08
C ILE A 177 0.17 11.56 15.96
N PRO A 178 -0.65 11.69 17.02
CA PRO A 178 -2.07 11.31 17.03
C PRO A 178 -2.90 12.06 15.99
N GLY A 179 -4.12 11.57 15.76
CA GLY A 179 -5.11 12.21 14.89
C GLY A 179 -6.07 11.21 14.22
N GLU A 180 -6.99 11.72 13.41
CA GLU A 180 -7.77 10.92 12.45
C GLU A 180 -6.88 10.19 11.44
N ARG A 181 -5.66 10.71 11.24
CA ARG A 181 -4.58 10.01 10.58
C ARG A 181 -3.45 9.86 11.58
N LEU A 182 -3.17 8.62 11.96
CA LEU A 182 -2.01 8.34 12.80
C LEU A 182 -0.78 8.50 11.92
N THR A 183 0.14 9.34 12.37
CA THR A 183 1.42 9.54 11.69
C THR A 183 2.50 8.82 12.47
N LEU A 184 3.31 8.03 11.78
CA LEU A 184 4.51 7.41 12.32
C LEU A 184 5.74 8.07 11.73
N ILE A 185 6.73 8.28 12.60
CA ILE A 185 8.03 8.87 12.27
C ILE A 185 9.09 7.86 12.68
N GLY A 186 9.76 7.25 11.70
CA GLY A 186 10.82 6.28 11.91
C GLY A 186 12.21 6.86 11.70
N SER A 187 13.15 6.48 12.55
CA SER A 187 14.57 6.82 12.45
C SER A 187 15.44 5.59 12.73
N SER A 188 16.64 5.59 12.13
CA SER A 188 17.67 4.59 12.44
C SER A 188 18.44 4.92 13.71
N GLU A 189 18.57 6.20 14.01
CA GLU A 189 19.25 6.71 15.20
C GLU A 189 18.25 7.08 16.29
N ASN A 190 18.74 7.10 17.53
CA ASN A 190 17.94 7.48 18.68
C ASN A 190 17.50 8.93 18.56
N ILE A 191 16.19 9.14 18.36
CA ILE A 191 15.60 10.47 18.26
C ILE A 191 14.86 10.82 19.56
N PRO A 192 15.12 12.00 20.16
CA PRO A 192 14.43 12.43 21.38
C PRO A 192 12.92 12.42 21.18
N ALA A 193 12.17 11.88 22.15
CA ALA A 193 10.72 11.82 22.11
C ALA A 193 10.11 13.19 21.77
N ILE A 194 9.03 13.20 20.99
CA ILE A 194 8.37 14.44 20.58
C ILE A 194 7.89 15.18 21.84
N ASN A 195 8.48 16.35 22.08
CA ASN A 195 8.10 17.24 23.17
C ASN A 195 7.27 18.41 22.62
N PRO A 196 6.01 18.60 23.06
CA PRO A 196 5.16 19.69 22.58
C PRO A 196 5.74 21.09 22.79
N GLU A 197 6.40 21.32 23.93
CA GLU A 197 7.05 22.59 24.27
C GLU A 197 8.23 22.88 23.34
N GLU A 198 9.05 21.87 23.05
CA GLU A 198 10.19 21.99 22.14
C GLU A 198 9.73 22.29 20.70
N LEU A 199 8.69 21.59 20.22
CA LEU A 199 8.13 21.85 18.89
C LEU A 199 7.52 23.26 18.81
N ALA A 200 6.87 23.72 19.88
CA ALA A 200 6.32 25.07 19.98
C ALA A 200 7.41 26.15 20.04
N GLU A 201 8.56 25.88 20.65
CA GLU A 201 9.74 26.75 20.63
C GLU A 201 10.33 26.82 19.23
N ARG A 202 10.62 25.68 18.59
CA ARG A 202 11.11 25.62 17.20
C ARG A 202 10.19 26.34 16.22
N PHE A 203 8.87 26.25 16.40
CA PHE A 203 7.90 26.98 15.59
C PHE A 203 8.06 28.49 15.71
N ARG A 204 8.25 29.00 16.94
CA ARG A 204 8.46 30.42 17.22
C ARG A 204 9.80 30.91 16.69
N GLU A 205 10.88 30.16 16.91
CA GLU A 205 12.23 30.50 16.43
C GLU A 205 12.29 30.61 14.91
N LYS A 206 11.61 29.70 14.20
CA LYS A 206 11.60 29.66 12.73
C LYS A 206 10.69 30.73 12.10
N ASN A 207 9.93 31.49 12.90
CA ASN A 207 9.00 32.54 12.43
C ASN A 207 8.09 32.07 11.29
N ILE A 208 7.53 30.86 11.42
CA ILE A 208 6.71 30.24 10.39
C ILE A 208 5.38 30.98 10.28
N LEU A 209 5.05 31.45 9.07
CA LEU A 209 3.81 32.18 8.80
C LEU A 209 2.66 31.22 8.51
N THR A 210 1.70 31.14 9.41
CA THR A 210 0.51 30.28 9.30
C THR A 210 -0.77 31.10 9.42
N GLN A 211 -1.85 30.64 8.81
CA GLN A 211 -3.16 31.25 8.91
C GLN A 211 -3.99 30.64 10.06
N TYR A 212 -3.85 29.33 10.29
CA TYR A 212 -4.66 28.59 11.25
C TYR A 212 -3.81 27.88 12.31
N PHE A 213 -2.69 27.29 11.91
CA PHE A 213 -1.87 26.50 12.82
C PHE A 213 -1.12 27.38 13.82
N THR A 214 -1.18 27.01 15.10
CA THR A 214 -0.52 27.74 16.19
C THR A 214 0.18 26.77 17.15
N PRO A 215 1.08 27.24 18.02
CA PRO A 215 1.72 26.39 19.02
C PRO A 215 0.74 25.65 19.95
N TYR A 216 -0.49 26.15 20.12
CA TYR A 216 -1.51 25.45 20.91
C TYR A 216 -2.00 24.16 20.24
N HIS A 217 -2.06 24.14 18.91
CA HIS A 217 -2.43 22.94 18.15
C HIS A 217 -1.42 21.81 18.38
N ILE A 218 -0.13 22.12 18.50
CA ILE A 218 0.92 21.14 18.81
C ILE A 218 0.60 20.39 20.11
N LYS A 219 0.28 21.13 21.17
CA LYS A 219 -0.07 20.54 22.48
C LYS A 219 -1.35 19.71 22.41
N ALA A 220 -2.38 20.23 21.74
CA ALA A 220 -3.65 19.53 21.57
C ALA A 220 -3.46 18.21 20.81
N LYS A 221 -2.69 18.23 19.73
CA LYS A 221 -2.43 17.07 18.87
C LYS A 221 -1.69 15.97 19.60
N LEU A 222 -0.72 16.31 20.44
CA LEU A 222 0.13 15.34 21.14
C LEU A 222 -0.47 14.82 22.45
N PHE A 223 -1.60 15.36 22.90
CA PHE A 223 -2.22 15.02 24.19
C PHE A 223 -2.45 13.50 24.39
N ARG A 224 -2.78 12.76 23.32
CA ARG A 224 -3.05 11.31 23.38
C ARG A 224 -1.91 10.42 22.93
N GLN A 225 -0.73 10.97 22.72
CA GLN A 225 0.40 10.24 22.17
C GLN A 225 0.75 9.00 23.03
N GLU A 226 0.89 9.19 24.35
CA GLU A 226 1.23 8.10 25.27
C GLU A 226 0.16 7.00 25.31
N TYR A 227 -1.14 7.38 25.32
CA TYR A 227 -2.24 6.42 25.30
C TYR A 227 -2.22 5.55 24.04
N ILE A 228 -2.02 6.17 22.87
CA ILE A 228 -1.95 5.46 21.59
C ILE A 228 -0.74 4.54 21.57
N GLN A 229 0.44 5.04 21.96
CA GLN A 229 1.67 4.26 21.99
C GLN A 229 1.52 3.02 22.87
N LYS A 230 1.07 3.22 24.12
CA LYS A 230 0.84 2.13 25.07
C LYS A 230 -0.18 1.12 24.55
N SER A 231 -1.26 1.59 23.92
CA SER A 231 -2.28 0.69 23.35
C SER A 231 -1.72 -0.20 22.23
N LEU A 232 -0.87 0.34 21.37
CA LEU A 232 -0.21 -0.41 20.30
C LEU A 232 0.80 -1.42 20.88
N GLU A 233 1.66 -0.98 21.79
CA GLU A 233 2.65 -1.83 22.45
C GLU A 233 2.01 -2.96 23.26
N GLU A 234 0.96 -2.66 24.04
CA GLU A 234 0.21 -3.68 24.77
C GLU A 234 -0.46 -4.68 23.82
N ASN A 235 -0.98 -4.23 22.68
CA ASN A 235 -1.58 -5.13 21.69
C ASN A 235 -0.54 -6.08 21.09
N LEU A 236 0.66 -5.57 20.80
CA LEU A 236 1.78 -6.37 20.30
C LEU A 236 2.28 -7.36 21.36
N ASN A 237 2.41 -6.93 22.61
CA ASN A 237 2.92 -7.75 23.72
C ASN A 237 1.90 -8.82 24.16
N ARG A 238 0.62 -8.49 24.34
CA ARG A 238 -0.44 -9.45 24.72
C ARG A 238 -0.55 -10.61 23.74
N ASN A 239 -0.25 -10.36 22.47
CA ASN A 239 -0.27 -11.39 21.45
C ASN A 239 1.10 -12.11 21.27
N GLY A 240 2.18 -11.61 21.87
CA GLY A 240 3.50 -12.27 21.91
C GLY A 240 3.70 -13.21 23.13
N VAL A 241 2.94 -13.02 24.21
CA VAL A 241 3.07 -13.79 25.46
C VAL A 241 2.41 -15.19 25.41
N ASN A 242 1.72 -15.56 24.32
CA ASN A 242 1.22 -16.92 24.13
C ASN A 242 2.19 -17.77 23.28
N HIS A 243 3.14 -18.40 23.98
CA HIS A 243 4.09 -19.45 23.54
C HIS A 243 5.26 -19.04 22.64
N VAL A 244 6.34 -18.63 23.31
CA VAL A 244 7.69 -19.11 22.96
C VAL A 244 7.69 -20.63 23.19
N SER A 245 7.44 -21.39 22.13
CA SER A 245 7.90 -22.77 22.02
C SER A 245 8.64 -22.87 20.70
N ASP A 246 9.93 -23.15 20.77
CA ASP A 246 10.88 -23.28 19.66
C ASP A 246 10.51 -24.40 18.69
N ARG A 247 9.48 -24.19 17.87
CA ARG A 247 9.21 -24.95 16.65
C ARG A 247 8.73 -23.98 15.58
N LEU A 248 9.45 -23.99 14.46
CA LEU A 248 9.13 -23.34 13.17
C LEU A 248 7.64 -22.98 13.02
N PRO A 249 7.27 -21.71 12.76
CA PRO A 249 5.88 -21.28 12.79
C PRO A 249 5.17 -21.62 11.47
N GLU A 250 4.85 -22.90 11.22
CA GLU A 250 4.15 -23.30 9.99
C GLU A 250 2.70 -23.78 10.19
N ALA A 251 2.28 -24.13 11.42
CA ALA A 251 1.03 -24.87 11.61
C ALA A 251 -0.04 -24.25 12.52
N ALA A 252 0.29 -23.31 13.42
CA ALA A 252 -0.67 -22.84 14.43
C ALA A 252 -1.18 -21.39 14.27
N ASP A 253 -0.56 -20.58 13.41
CA ASP A 253 -0.68 -19.11 13.48
C ASP A 253 -1.77 -18.49 12.58
N ARG A 254 -2.80 -19.26 12.19
CA ARG A 254 -3.69 -18.90 11.06
C ARG A 254 -5.01 -18.23 11.44
N HIS A 255 -5.11 -17.59 12.61
CA HIS A 255 -6.29 -16.76 12.87
C HIS A 255 -6.15 -15.41 12.14
N PRO A 256 -7.06 -15.04 11.22
CA PRO A 256 -6.97 -13.77 10.48
C PRO A 256 -6.88 -12.55 11.42
N ARG A 257 -7.54 -12.67 12.58
CA ARG A 257 -7.58 -11.66 13.64
C ARG A 257 -6.25 -11.47 14.38
N ARG A 258 -5.39 -12.49 14.46
CA ARG A 258 -4.06 -12.45 15.11
C ARG A 258 -2.95 -12.15 14.10
N LEU A 259 -3.09 -12.66 12.88
CA LEU A 259 -2.18 -12.38 11.76
C LEU A 259 -2.08 -10.88 11.46
N ILE A 260 -3.18 -10.15 11.50
CA ILE A 260 -3.15 -8.70 11.22
C ILE A 260 -2.43 -7.95 12.35
N SER A 261 -2.73 -8.21 13.63
CA SER A 261 -2.12 -7.46 14.74
C SER A 261 -0.63 -7.74 14.92
N ASN A 262 -0.18 -8.97 14.64
CA ASN A 262 1.21 -9.39 14.87
C ASN A 262 2.02 -9.58 13.61
N GLY A 263 1.41 -9.52 12.43
CA GLY A 263 2.13 -9.73 11.19
C GLY A 263 2.77 -8.44 10.69
N VAL A 264 3.94 -8.60 10.09
CA VAL A 264 4.60 -7.52 9.35
C VAL A 264 4.01 -7.48 7.94
N ASN A 265 3.60 -6.30 7.50
CA ASN A 265 3.08 -6.08 6.16
C ASN A 265 4.22 -6.24 5.15
N ARG A 266 4.01 -7.11 4.16
CA ARG A 266 4.99 -7.42 3.11
C ARG A 266 4.35 -7.33 1.74
N ASP A 267 5.16 -7.23 0.69
CA ASP A 267 4.70 -7.13 -0.70
C ASP A 267 3.72 -8.27 -1.07
N TYR A 268 4.10 -9.52 -0.78
CA TYR A 268 3.29 -10.71 -1.05
C TYR A 268 2.46 -11.18 0.15
N HIS A 269 2.49 -10.42 1.24
CA HIS A 269 1.62 -10.63 2.39
C HIS A 269 1.02 -9.28 2.85
N PRO A 270 0.05 -8.74 2.09
CA PRO A 270 -0.44 -7.38 2.22
C PRO A 270 -1.44 -7.23 3.38
N LEU A 271 -0.98 -7.49 4.60
CA LEU A 271 -1.77 -7.40 5.83
C LEU A 271 -2.35 -6.00 6.08
N GLY A 272 -1.64 -4.94 5.68
CA GLY A 272 -2.13 -3.57 5.76
C GLY A 272 -3.40 -3.38 4.94
N PHE A 273 -3.39 -3.85 3.69
CA PHE A 273 -4.56 -3.84 2.80
C PHE A 273 -5.74 -4.64 3.37
N PHE A 274 -5.50 -5.85 3.87
CA PHE A 274 -6.58 -6.64 4.48
C PHE A 274 -7.11 -6.01 5.78
N GLY A 275 -6.24 -5.38 6.57
CA GLY A 275 -6.64 -4.59 7.73
C GLY A 275 -7.54 -3.41 7.33
N TYR A 276 -7.18 -2.70 6.26
CA TYR A 276 -8.01 -1.62 5.71
C TYR A 276 -9.37 -2.13 5.22
N LEU A 277 -9.39 -3.23 4.45
CA LEU A 277 -10.65 -3.86 4.02
C LEU A 277 -11.51 -4.29 5.20
N ALA A 278 -10.92 -4.78 6.30
CA ALA A 278 -11.67 -5.17 7.48
C ALA A 278 -12.34 -3.97 8.18
N LEU A 279 -11.72 -2.78 8.13
CA LEU A 279 -12.33 -1.52 8.60
C LEU A 279 -13.57 -1.16 7.78
N ARG A 280 -13.47 -1.23 6.45
CA ARG A 280 -14.57 -0.88 5.52
C ARG A 280 -15.64 -1.96 5.41
N GLY A 281 -15.28 -3.23 5.56
CA GLY A 281 -16.16 -4.39 5.43
C GLY A 281 -17.26 -4.50 6.50
N LYS A 282 -17.19 -3.70 7.57
CA LYS A 282 -18.29 -3.54 8.53
C LYS A 282 -19.38 -2.56 8.08
N GLN A 283 -19.14 -1.75 7.05
CA GLN A 283 -20.05 -0.70 6.59
C GLN A 283 -20.98 -1.16 5.44
N GLY A 284 -20.80 -2.38 4.89
CA GLY A 284 -21.61 -2.91 3.79
C GLY A 284 -22.66 -3.94 4.22
N TRP A 285 -23.72 -4.10 3.39
CA TRP A 285 -24.81 -5.08 3.60
C TRP A 285 -24.32 -6.54 3.56
N LEU A 286 -23.31 -6.83 2.75
CA LEU A 286 -22.59 -8.12 2.73
C LEU A 286 -21.43 -8.06 3.72
N ASN A 287 -21.57 -8.75 4.86
CA ASN A 287 -20.53 -8.82 5.89
C ASN A 287 -19.38 -9.75 5.44
N PHE A 288 -18.63 -9.33 4.42
CA PHE A 288 -17.53 -10.08 3.81
C PHE A 288 -16.49 -10.55 4.84
N ASN A 289 -16.36 -9.84 5.96
CA ASN A 289 -15.52 -10.25 7.07
C ASN A 289 -15.89 -11.66 7.60
N ARG A 290 -17.18 -12.02 7.66
CA ARG A 290 -17.59 -13.37 8.10
C ARG A 290 -17.20 -14.46 7.09
N ILE A 291 -17.35 -14.17 5.80
CA ILE A 291 -16.97 -15.10 4.73
C ILE A 291 -15.47 -15.31 4.73
N TRP A 292 -14.69 -14.22 4.83
CA TRP A 292 -13.23 -14.27 4.92
C TRP A 292 -12.75 -14.99 6.18
N GLU A 293 -13.39 -14.74 7.33
CA GLU A 293 -13.11 -15.45 8.58
C GLU A 293 -13.43 -16.94 8.49
N PHE A 294 -14.50 -17.32 7.79
CA PHE A 294 -14.85 -18.71 7.57
C PHE A 294 -13.87 -19.38 6.61
N ALA A 295 -13.60 -18.76 5.46
CA ALA A 295 -12.67 -19.27 4.47
C ALA A 295 -11.24 -19.44 5.04
N GLY A 296 -10.78 -18.49 5.85
CA GLY A 296 -9.47 -18.54 6.50
C GLY A 296 -9.33 -19.62 7.58
N LYS A 297 -10.44 -20.15 8.13
CA LYS A 297 -10.41 -21.29 9.06
C LYS A 297 -10.17 -22.62 8.34
N ILE A 298 -10.52 -22.68 7.05
CA ILE A 298 -10.44 -23.91 6.26
C ILE A 298 -9.01 -24.08 5.76
N LYS A 299 -8.36 -25.19 6.12
CA LYS A 299 -7.02 -25.52 5.61
C LYS A 299 -7.08 -25.63 4.07
N PRO A 300 -6.05 -25.14 3.34
CA PRO A 300 -6.01 -25.21 1.87
C PRO A 300 -6.29 -26.60 1.30
N ILE A 301 -5.89 -27.66 2.00
CA ILE A 301 -6.14 -29.05 1.58
C ILE A 301 -7.63 -29.39 1.45
N TYR A 302 -8.50 -28.78 2.24
CA TYR A 302 -9.94 -29.00 2.14
C TYR A 302 -10.54 -28.27 0.94
N TRP A 303 -9.99 -27.11 0.55
CA TRP A 303 -10.36 -26.46 -0.71
C TRP A 303 -9.94 -27.30 -1.91
N ILE A 304 -8.73 -27.86 -1.87
CA ILE A 304 -8.24 -28.79 -2.90
C ILE A 304 -9.14 -30.03 -2.95
N ALA A 305 -9.49 -30.62 -1.80
CA ALA A 305 -10.39 -31.77 -1.73
C ALA A 305 -11.79 -31.43 -2.27
N ALA A 306 -12.35 -30.26 -1.93
CA ALA A 306 -13.63 -29.79 -2.44
C ALA A 306 -13.60 -29.61 -3.97
N MET A 307 -12.52 -29.04 -4.52
CA MET A 307 -12.35 -28.92 -5.97
C MET A 307 -12.21 -30.28 -6.65
N LEU A 308 -11.49 -31.23 -6.05
CA LEU A 308 -11.38 -32.61 -6.56
C LEU A 308 -12.73 -33.34 -6.52
N ILE A 309 -13.49 -33.18 -5.45
CA ILE A 309 -14.86 -33.74 -5.31
C ILE A 309 -15.79 -33.11 -6.35
N LEU A 310 -15.75 -31.79 -6.52
CA LEU A 310 -16.54 -31.08 -7.52
C LEU A 310 -16.19 -31.58 -8.94
N GLY A 311 -14.90 -31.72 -9.24
CA GLY A 311 -14.42 -32.31 -10.50
C GLY A 311 -14.92 -33.75 -10.69
N PHE A 312 -14.94 -34.55 -9.61
CA PHE A 312 -15.47 -35.92 -9.64
C PHE A 312 -16.98 -35.98 -9.85
N ILE A 313 -17.76 -35.04 -9.31
CA ILE A 313 -19.22 -34.96 -9.52
C ILE A 313 -19.51 -34.56 -10.98
N LEU A 314 -18.78 -33.58 -11.49
CA LEU A 314 -18.93 -33.06 -12.85
C LEU A 314 -18.33 -33.99 -13.93
N ARG A 315 -17.58 -35.03 -13.56
CA ARG A 315 -16.90 -35.97 -14.49
C ARG A 315 -17.83 -36.66 -15.48
N LYS A 316 -19.13 -36.79 -15.16
CA LYS A 316 -20.12 -37.43 -16.03
C LYS A 316 -20.42 -36.60 -17.28
N ASN A 317 -20.13 -35.30 -17.27
CA ASN A 317 -20.25 -34.43 -18.44
C ASN A 317 -18.91 -33.71 -18.68
N ILE A 318 -18.01 -34.38 -19.41
CA ILE A 318 -16.64 -33.92 -19.66
C ILE A 318 -16.59 -32.55 -20.39
N VAL A 319 -17.62 -32.25 -21.19
CA VAL A 319 -17.74 -30.98 -21.91
C VAL A 319 -18.06 -29.85 -20.93
N ASN A 320 -19.05 -30.05 -20.06
CA ASN A 320 -19.40 -29.05 -19.04
C ASN A 320 -18.27 -28.84 -18.04
N LEU A 321 -17.56 -29.91 -17.66
CA LEU A 321 -16.40 -29.81 -16.77
C LEU A 321 -15.29 -28.96 -17.39
N SER A 322 -14.99 -29.14 -18.67
CA SER A 322 -13.97 -28.36 -19.38
C SER A 322 -14.37 -26.89 -19.56
N VAL A 323 -15.62 -26.61 -19.93
CA VAL A 323 -16.12 -25.22 -20.02
C VAL A 323 -16.01 -24.53 -18.66
N PHE A 324 -16.36 -25.23 -17.58
CA PHE A 324 -16.25 -24.69 -16.22
C PHE A 324 -14.79 -24.49 -15.80
N SER A 325 -13.91 -25.48 -15.97
CA SER A 325 -12.52 -25.41 -15.54
C SER A 325 -11.73 -24.36 -16.33
N SER A 326 -11.87 -24.32 -17.64
CA SER A 326 -11.23 -23.30 -18.48
C SER A 326 -11.67 -21.88 -18.10
N GLY A 327 -12.97 -21.65 -17.86
CA GLY A 327 -13.47 -20.36 -17.38
C GLY A 327 -12.95 -20.00 -15.99
N PHE A 328 -12.94 -20.95 -15.05
CA PHE A 328 -12.41 -20.76 -13.71
C PHE A 328 -10.91 -20.44 -13.72
N TYR A 329 -10.11 -21.20 -14.48
CA TYR A 329 -8.67 -20.97 -14.62
C TYR A 329 -8.38 -19.63 -15.31
N GLY A 330 -9.12 -19.29 -16.37
CA GLY A 330 -8.96 -18.03 -17.10
C GLY A 330 -9.15 -16.82 -16.18
N ILE A 331 -10.30 -16.74 -15.50
CA ILE A 331 -10.60 -15.63 -14.58
C ILE A 331 -9.63 -15.62 -13.39
N SER A 332 -9.30 -16.79 -12.83
CA SER A 332 -8.36 -16.88 -11.71
C SER A 332 -6.97 -16.36 -12.08
N LEU A 333 -6.46 -16.74 -13.26
CA LEU A 333 -5.17 -16.29 -13.77
C LEU A 333 -5.17 -14.79 -14.06
N GLU A 334 -6.22 -14.28 -14.70
CA GLU A 334 -6.37 -12.85 -14.98
C GLU A 334 -6.35 -12.02 -13.68
N ILE A 335 -7.09 -12.46 -12.67
CA ILE A 335 -7.09 -11.83 -11.34
C ILE A 335 -5.69 -11.92 -10.71
N ILE A 336 -5.05 -13.09 -10.70
CA ILE A 336 -3.72 -13.25 -10.10
C ILE A 336 -2.70 -12.34 -10.78
N ILE A 337 -2.65 -12.33 -12.12
CA ILE A 337 -1.75 -11.47 -12.89
C ILE A 337 -2.02 -10.00 -12.57
N SER A 338 -3.29 -9.60 -12.51
CA SER A 338 -3.68 -8.24 -12.18
C SER A 338 -3.23 -7.83 -10.77
N LEU A 339 -3.41 -8.70 -9.77
CA LEU A 339 -2.98 -8.44 -8.40
C LEU A 339 -1.45 -8.37 -8.28
N LEU A 340 -0.73 -9.30 -8.91
CA LEU A 340 0.73 -9.30 -8.91
C LEU A 340 1.29 -8.07 -9.64
N PHE A 341 0.67 -7.65 -10.74
CA PHE A 341 1.01 -6.41 -11.44
C PHE A 341 0.85 -5.19 -10.51
N GLN A 342 -0.26 -5.10 -9.77
CA GLN A 342 -0.50 -4.00 -8.82
C GLN A 342 0.55 -3.95 -7.70
N ILE A 343 0.97 -5.12 -7.19
CA ILE A 343 2.01 -5.23 -6.15
C ILE A 343 3.38 -4.78 -6.72
N ASN A 344 3.73 -5.25 -7.91
CA ASN A 344 5.07 -5.10 -8.47
C ASN A 344 5.32 -3.78 -9.19
N LEU A 345 4.35 -3.30 -9.96
CA LEU A 345 4.50 -2.14 -10.84
C LEU A 345 3.57 -0.98 -10.49
N GLY A 346 2.65 -1.18 -9.55
CA GLY A 346 1.61 -0.21 -9.24
C GLY A 346 0.52 -0.19 -10.32
N PHE A 347 -0.17 0.93 -10.47
CA PHE A 347 -1.37 1.01 -11.30
C PHE A 347 -1.23 2.05 -12.40
N LEU A 348 -1.47 1.59 -13.62
CA LEU A 348 -1.72 2.45 -14.79
C LEU A 348 -2.94 1.85 -15.50
N TYR A 349 -4.08 2.57 -15.50
CA TYR A 349 -5.37 2.09 -16.05
C TYR A 349 -5.22 1.42 -17.42
N TYR A 350 -4.45 2.04 -18.31
CA TYR A 350 -4.23 1.52 -19.65
C TYR A 350 -3.46 0.19 -19.67
N ARG A 351 -2.53 -0.04 -18.73
CA ARG A 351 -1.76 -1.29 -18.66
C ARG A 351 -2.61 -2.45 -18.16
N LEU A 352 -3.51 -2.21 -17.21
CA LEU A 352 -4.50 -3.22 -16.83
C LEU A 352 -5.43 -3.53 -18.01
N GLY A 353 -5.89 -2.49 -18.72
CA GLY A 353 -6.66 -2.66 -19.95
C GLY A 353 -5.94 -3.50 -21.01
N MET A 354 -4.63 -3.30 -21.19
CA MET A 354 -3.79 -4.11 -22.09
C MET A 354 -3.70 -5.57 -21.63
N ILE A 355 -3.55 -5.83 -20.32
CA ILE A 355 -3.55 -7.20 -19.77
C ILE A 355 -4.87 -7.91 -20.10
N VAL A 356 -6.01 -7.23 -19.86
CA VAL A 356 -7.34 -7.76 -20.19
C VAL A 356 -7.50 -7.97 -21.69
N ALA A 357 -7.08 -6.99 -22.51
CA ALA A 357 -7.16 -7.08 -23.97
C ALA A 357 -6.33 -8.24 -24.54
N ASN A 358 -5.09 -8.40 -24.06
CA ASN A 358 -4.20 -9.50 -24.45
C ASN A 358 -4.77 -10.86 -24.01
N PHE A 359 -5.39 -10.93 -22.83
CA PHE A 359 -6.11 -12.13 -22.39
C PHE A 359 -7.29 -12.46 -23.32
N MET A 360 -8.12 -11.47 -23.67
CA MET A 360 -9.25 -11.65 -24.59
C MET A 360 -8.82 -12.01 -26.01
N LEU A 361 -7.73 -11.41 -26.50
CA LEU A 361 -7.12 -11.73 -27.79
C LEU A 361 -6.61 -13.18 -27.79
N GLY A 362 -5.95 -13.60 -26.71
CA GLY A 362 -5.52 -14.99 -26.51
C GLY A 362 -6.69 -15.98 -26.54
N LEU A 363 -7.79 -15.67 -25.85
CA LEU A 363 -9.02 -16.47 -25.89
C LEU A 363 -9.59 -16.57 -27.32
N SER A 364 -9.62 -15.45 -28.05
CA SER A 364 -10.11 -15.42 -29.44
C SER A 364 -9.24 -16.25 -30.37
N LEU A 365 -7.91 -16.09 -30.31
CA LEU A 365 -6.97 -16.88 -31.13
C LEU A 365 -7.04 -18.37 -30.81
N GLY A 366 -7.15 -18.72 -29.52
CA GLY A 366 -7.34 -20.10 -29.08
C GLY A 366 -8.62 -20.72 -29.64
N GLY A 367 -9.73 -19.97 -29.65
CA GLY A 367 -10.99 -20.39 -30.28
C GLY A 367 -10.85 -20.64 -31.78
N ILE A 368 -10.18 -19.74 -32.52
CA ILE A 368 -9.92 -19.90 -33.96
C ILE A 368 -9.05 -21.13 -34.23
N LEU A 369 -7.97 -21.31 -33.46
CA LEU A 369 -7.08 -22.46 -33.58
C LEU A 369 -7.83 -23.78 -33.35
N PHE A 370 -8.73 -23.82 -32.37
CA PHE A 370 -9.56 -24.99 -32.09
C PHE A 370 -10.45 -25.34 -33.30
N ILE A 371 -11.10 -24.35 -33.92
CA ILE A 371 -11.91 -24.56 -35.13
C ILE A 371 -11.05 -25.12 -36.27
N CYS A 372 -9.84 -24.62 -36.45
CA CYS A 372 -8.90 -25.12 -37.47
C CYS A 372 -8.49 -26.58 -37.19
N LEU A 373 -8.20 -26.92 -35.94
CA LEU A 373 -7.83 -28.28 -35.53
C LEU A 373 -9.00 -29.26 -35.59
N GLN A 374 -10.25 -28.79 -35.52
CA GLN A 374 -11.48 -29.58 -35.69
C GLN A 374 -11.57 -30.39 -36.98
N LYS A 375 -10.78 -30.01 -37.98
CA LYS A 375 -10.69 -30.70 -39.26
C LYS A 375 -9.80 -31.96 -39.24
N THR A 376 -9.19 -32.32 -38.11
CA THR A 376 -8.27 -33.47 -37.98
C THR A 376 -8.88 -34.64 -37.18
N LYS A 377 -8.59 -35.90 -37.55
CA LYS A 377 -9.11 -37.13 -36.92
C LYS A 377 -8.46 -37.44 -35.54
N LEU A 378 -8.29 -36.44 -34.68
CA LEU A 378 -7.71 -36.64 -33.35
C LEU A 378 -8.79 -37.12 -32.36
N SER A 379 -8.40 -37.91 -31.36
CA SER A 379 -9.29 -38.30 -30.25
C SER A 379 -9.59 -37.07 -29.38
N TRP A 380 -10.68 -36.36 -29.72
CA TRP A 380 -11.13 -35.10 -29.11
C TRP A 380 -11.12 -35.12 -27.58
N LYS A 381 -11.52 -36.22 -26.96
CA LYS A 381 -11.58 -36.34 -25.49
C LYS A 381 -10.20 -36.37 -24.82
N ARG A 382 -9.20 -37.02 -25.44
CA ARG A 382 -7.82 -37.06 -24.89
C ARG A 382 -7.10 -35.74 -25.10
N ALA A 383 -7.29 -35.11 -26.26
CA ALA A 383 -6.71 -33.80 -26.56
C ALA A 383 -7.22 -32.72 -25.60
N LEU A 384 -8.53 -32.73 -25.33
CA LEU A 384 -9.19 -31.77 -24.44
C LEU A 384 -8.80 -31.98 -22.97
N PHE A 385 -8.61 -33.23 -22.54
CA PHE A 385 -8.07 -33.53 -21.21
C PHE A 385 -6.60 -33.07 -21.04
N LEU A 386 -5.76 -33.30 -22.04
CA LEU A 386 -4.35 -32.86 -22.01
C LEU A 386 -4.22 -31.33 -22.05
N SER A 387 -5.07 -30.63 -22.80
CA SER A 387 -5.07 -29.16 -22.82
C SER A 387 -5.50 -28.55 -21.49
N GLU A 388 -6.45 -29.16 -20.78
CA GLU A 388 -6.85 -28.70 -19.43
C GLU A 388 -5.72 -28.84 -18.41
N ILE A 389 -4.99 -29.97 -18.45
CA ILE A 389 -3.82 -30.17 -17.58
C ILE A 389 -2.72 -29.14 -17.92
N ALA A 390 -2.45 -28.93 -19.21
CA ALA A 390 -1.47 -27.95 -19.66
C ALA A 390 -1.84 -26.52 -19.22
N LEU A 391 -3.10 -26.13 -19.35
CA LEU A 391 -3.62 -24.83 -18.88
C LEU A 391 -3.42 -24.65 -17.37
N GLY A 392 -3.72 -25.67 -16.57
CA GLY A 392 -3.50 -25.64 -15.13
C GLY A 392 -2.01 -25.48 -14.77
N ILE A 393 -1.13 -26.22 -15.44
CA ILE A 393 0.33 -26.14 -15.23
C ILE A 393 0.86 -24.77 -15.64
N ILE A 394 0.50 -24.28 -16.83
CA ILE A 394 0.91 -22.95 -17.31
C ILE A 394 0.42 -21.89 -16.33
N SER A 395 -0.83 -21.97 -15.86
CA SER A 395 -1.37 -20.99 -14.93
C SER A 395 -0.59 -20.92 -13.61
N LEU A 396 -0.20 -22.08 -13.07
CA LEU A 396 0.62 -22.17 -11.86
C LEU A 396 2.05 -21.66 -12.09
N LEU A 397 2.68 -22.04 -13.22
CA LEU A 397 4.02 -21.60 -13.58
C LEU A 397 4.08 -20.08 -13.81
N THR A 398 3.10 -19.52 -14.49
CA THR A 398 2.99 -18.08 -14.74
C THR A 398 2.91 -17.29 -13.43
N ALA A 399 2.13 -17.74 -12.44
CA ALA A 399 2.07 -17.10 -11.14
C ALA A 399 3.43 -17.08 -10.40
N PHE A 400 4.23 -18.13 -10.57
CA PHE A 400 5.56 -18.22 -9.96
C PHE A 400 6.60 -17.35 -10.70
N ILE A 401 6.62 -17.40 -12.03
CA ILE A 401 7.55 -16.64 -12.88
C ILE A 401 7.31 -15.13 -12.76
N LEU A 402 6.04 -14.71 -12.76
CA LEU A 402 5.67 -13.31 -12.68
C LEU A 402 5.91 -12.70 -11.30
N LYS A 403 6.11 -13.50 -10.26
CA LYS A 403 6.40 -12.95 -8.94
C LYS A 403 7.61 -12.03 -8.99
N ASP A 404 8.71 -12.43 -9.63
CA ASP A 404 9.98 -11.72 -9.47
C ASP A 404 10.45 -10.94 -10.72
N ASN A 405 9.75 -11.03 -11.86
CA ASN A 405 10.28 -10.55 -13.14
C ASN A 405 9.47 -9.41 -13.79
N GLN A 406 10.00 -8.18 -13.70
CA GLN A 406 9.42 -6.98 -14.35
C GLN A 406 9.38 -7.07 -15.89
N PHE A 407 10.34 -7.76 -16.51
CA PHE A 407 10.38 -7.93 -17.97
C PHE A 407 9.24 -8.83 -18.47
N ALA A 408 8.83 -9.80 -17.66
CA ALA A 408 7.70 -10.67 -17.99
C ALA A 408 6.36 -9.89 -17.99
N TYR A 409 6.19 -8.91 -17.10
CA TYR A 409 5.03 -8.00 -17.17
C TYR A 409 5.07 -7.07 -18.36
N PHE A 410 6.26 -6.59 -18.74
CA PHE A 410 6.41 -5.77 -19.94
C PHE A 410 5.93 -6.51 -21.20
N LEU A 411 6.33 -7.78 -21.36
CA LEU A 411 5.86 -8.65 -22.44
C LEU A 411 4.35 -8.89 -22.42
N LEU A 412 3.72 -8.94 -21.25
CA LEU A 412 2.26 -9.06 -21.11
C LEU A 412 1.51 -7.77 -21.46
N THR A 413 2.19 -6.62 -21.46
CA THR A 413 1.61 -5.30 -21.73
C THR A 413 1.97 -4.73 -23.10
N LEU A 414 2.87 -5.38 -23.84
CA LEU A 414 3.08 -5.19 -25.28
C LEU A 414 1.90 -5.80 -26.05
#